data_AF-Q201U3-F1
#
_entry.id   AF-Q201U3-F1
#
_cell.length_a   1.000
_cell.length_b   1.000
_cell.length_c   1.000
_cell.angle_alpha   90.00
_cell.angle_beta   90.00
_cell.angle_gamma   90.00
#
_symmetry.space_group_name_H-M   'P 1'
#
loop_
_entity.id
_entity.type
_entity.pdbx_description
1 polymer ?
#
loop_
_entity_poly.entity_id
_entity_poly.type
_entity_poly.pdbx_seq_one_letter_code
_entity_poly.pdbx_strand_id
1 'polypeptide(L)'
;FWFPEIPNWISALFCVLLLMSFNLLSARLFGELEFWFSIIKIATIIGLIVVGFVMILFAYKTQFGHASFTNLYEHGVFPKGASGFFMSFQMALFSFVGIEMIGVTAGETKNPVKTIPKAINSVPIRILIFYVGALAVIMSI
;
A
#
# COMPACT_ATOMS: atom_id res chain seq x y z
N PHE A 1 20.47 1.53 -0.90
CA PHE A 1 19.44 1.49 0.17
C PHE A 1 19.48 0.09 0.77
N TRP A 2 19.53 -0.01 2.12
CA TRP A 2 19.71 -1.23 2.95
C TRP A 2 21.03 -2.00 2.74
N PHE A 3 21.32 -2.46 1.52
CA PHE A 3 22.61 -3.06 1.14
C PHE A 3 23.14 -2.38 -0.13
N PRO A 4 23.92 -1.28 -0.01
CA PRO A 4 24.41 -0.51 -1.16
C PRO A 4 25.31 -1.32 -2.10
N GLU A 5 25.99 -2.33 -1.56
CA GLU A 5 26.95 -3.17 -2.29
C GLU A 5 26.29 -4.30 -3.08
N ILE A 6 25.03 -4.64 -2.78
CA ILE A 6 24.31 -5.73 -3.44
C ILE A 6 23.43 -5.15 -4.54
N PRO A 7 23.59 -5.58 -5.80
CA PRO A 7 22.66 -5.22 -6.87
C PRO A 7 21.21 -5.60 -6.52
N ASN A 8 20.28 -4.68 -6.72
CA ASN A 8 18.85 -4.86 -6.38
C ASN A 8 18.24 -6.15 -6.96
N TRP A 9 18.68 -6.58 -8.15
CA TRP A 9 18.18 -7.80 -8.79
C TRP A 9 18.53 -9.06 -8.00
N ILE A 10 19.66 -9.09 -7.30
CA ILE A 10 20.08 -10.24 -6.49
C ILE A 10 19.18 -10.36 -5.26
N SER A 11 18.91 -9.25 -4.57
CA SER A 11 18.00 -9.23 -3.42
C SER A 11 16.57 -9.62 -3.83
N ALA A 12 16.10 -9.12 -4.98
CA ALA A 12 14.79 -9.50 -5.53
C ALA A 12 14.73 -11.00 -5.86
N LEU A 13 15.75 -11.52 -6.56
CA LEU A 13 15.84 -12.94 -6.90
C LEU A 13 15.87 -13.83 -5.66
N PHE A 14 16.65 -13.44 -4.64
CA PHE A 14 16.72 -14.15 -3.37
C PHE A 14 15.34 -14.23 -2.68
N CYS A 15 14.62 -13.10 -2.58
CA CYS A 15 13.27 -13.09 -2.03
C CYS A 15 12.30 -13.99 -2.82
N VAL A 16 12.35 -13.96 -4.15
CA VAL A 16 11.52 -14.81 -5.00
C VAL A 16 11.81 -16.29 -4.75
N LEU A 17 13.09 -16.69 -4.75
CA LEU A 17 13.49 -18.08 -4.50
C LEU A 17 13.09 -18.56 -3.10
N LEU A 18 13.23 -17.69 -2.09
CA LEU A 18 12.81 -18.00 -0.72
C LEU A 18 11.30 -18.21 -0.61
N LEU A 19 10.50 -17.30 -1.17
CA LEU A 19 9.04 -17.43 -1.18
C LEU A 19 8.58 -18.64 -1.99
N MET A 20 9.22 -18.91 -3.14
CA MET A 20 8.96 -20.10 -3.95
C MET A 20 9.27 -21.38 -3.18
N SER A 21 10.38 -21.40 -2.42
CA SER A 21 10.76 -22.56 -1.61
C SER A 21 9.73 -22.86 -0.51
N PHE A 22 9.21 -21.82 0.16
CA PHE A 22 8.13 -21.99 1.13
C PHE A 22 6.82 -22.44 0.48
N ASN A 23 6.50 -21.92 -0.71
CA ASN A 23 5.32 -22.31 -1.46
C ASN A 23 5.33 -23.79 -1.86
N LEU A 24 6.50 -24.33 -2.23
CA LEU A 24 6.66 -25.75 -2.60
C LEU A 24 6.60 -26.71 -1.40
N LEU A 25 7.01 -26.29 -0.21
CA LEU A 25 7.11 -27.16 0.96
C LEU A 25 5.78 -27.29 1.73
N SER A 26 4.96 -26.23 1.79
CA SER A 26 3.68 -26.27 2.48
C SER A 26 2.78 -25.09 2.08
N ALA A 27 1.69 -25.38 1.38
CA ALA A 27 0.65 -24.38 1.07
C ALA A 27 0.04 -23.77 2.35
N ARG A 28 0.06 -24.51 3.46
CA ARG A 28 -0.40 -24.01 4.76
C ARG A 28 0.54 -22.94 5.33
N LEU A 29 1.86 -23.14 5.20
CA LEU A 29 2.85 -22.15 5.66
C LEU A 29 2.72 -20.84 4.88
N PHE A 30 2.46 -20.91 3.58
CA PHE A 30 2.21 -19.73 2.76
C PHE A 30 1.03 -18.91 3.28
N GLY A 31 -0.11 -19.56 3.56
CA GLY A 31 -1.30 -18.88 4.09
C GLY A 31 -1.06 -18.25 5.48
N GLU A 32 -0.31 -18.92 6.35
CA GLU A 32 0.06 -18.34 7.66
C GLU A 32 0.99 -17.13 7.49
N LEU A 33 2.01 -17.20 6.62
CA LEU A 33 2.90 -16.07 6.34
C LEU A 33 2.16 -14.87 5.74
N GLU A 34 1.25 -15.10 4.80
CA GLU A 34 0.45 -14.04 4.19
C GLU A 34 -0.42 -13.32 5.24
N PHE A 35 -0.99 -14.06 6.18
CA PHE A 35 -1.74 -13.50 7.30
C PHE A 35 -0.85 -12.59 8.18
N TRP A 36 0.33 -13.08 8.58
CA TRP A 36 1.29 -12.29 9.39
C TRP A 36 1.77 -11.04 8.65
N PHE A 37 2.12 -11.15 7.37
CA PHE A 37 2.53 -10.00 6.56
C PHE A 37 1.40 -8.99 6.35
N SER A 38 0.16 -9.46 6.28
CA SER A 38 -1.01 -8.57 6.18
C SER A 38 -1.21 -7.75 7.46
N ILE A 39 -0.96 -8.33 8.64
CA ILE A 39 -0.99 -7.59 9.91
C ILE A 39 0.07 -6.49 9.91
N ILE A 40 1.32 -6.83 9.55
CA ILE A 40 2.43 -5.85 9.50
C ILE A 40 2.10 -4.70 8.53
N LYS A 41 1.52 -5.02 7.38
CA LYS A 41 1.10 -4.02 6.38
C LYS A 41 0.08 -3.05 6.98
N ILE A 42 -0.96 -3.56 7.63
CA ILE A 42 -2.01 -2.72 8.26
C ILE A 42 -1.41 -1.87 9.39
N ALA A 43 -0.61 -2.48 10.28
CA ALA A 43 0.01 -1.78 11.39
C ALA A 43 0.92 -0.63 10.92
N THR A 44 1.71 -0.87 9.87
CA THR A 44 2.57 0.16 9.26
C THR A 44 1.76 1.34 8.72
N ILE A 45 0.66 1.07 7.99
CA ILE A 45 -0.16 2.13 7.41
C ILE A 45 -0.82 2.97 8.52
N ILE A 46 -1.38 2.31 9.54
CA ILE A 46 -1.98 3.01 10.68
C ILE A 46 -0.92 3.84 11.42
N GLY A 47 0.25 3.26 11.67
CA GLY A 47 1.38 3.96 12.31
C GLY A 47 1.79 5.20 11.52
N LEU A 48 1.91 5.09 10.20
CA LEU A 48 2.23 6.21 9.32
C LEU A 48 1.18 7.32 9.41
N ILE A 49 -0.10 6.96 9.36
CA ILE A 49 -1.21 7.93 9.44
C ILE A 49 -1.17 8.65 10.80
N VAL A 50 -1.01 7.91 11.90
CA VAL A 50 -0.98 8.47 13.26
C VAL A 50 0.23 9.39 13.45
N VAL A 51 1.43 8.92 13.13
CA VAL A 51 2.67 9.71 13.26
C VAL A 51 2.58 10.97 12.42
N GLY A 52 2.11 10.86 11.19
CA GLY A 52 1.99 12.01 10.31
C GLY A 52 0.94 13.01 10.77
N PHE A 53 -0.19 12.55 11.31
CA PHE A 53 -1.19 13.45 11.91
C PHE A 53 -0.63 14.20 13.12
N VAL A 54 0.15 13.52 13.97
CA VAL A 54 0.88 14.16 15.09
C VAL A 54 1.84 15.22 14.56
N MET A 55 2.63 14.92 13.52
CA MET A 55 3.55 15.90 12.93
C MET A 55 2.84 17.15 12.41
N ILE A 56 1.68 16.98 11.77
CA ILE A 56 0.86 18.09 11.26
C ILE A 56 0.31 18.93 12.43
N LEU A 57 -0.22 18.30 13.49
CA LEU A 57 -0.76 19.01 14.66
C LEU A 57 0.30 19.85 15.40
N PHE A 58 1.54 19.36 15.46
CA PHE A 58 2.65 20.06 16.09
C PHE A 58 3.44 20.95 15.12
N ALA A 59 2.99 21.10 13.88
CA ALA A 59 3.68 21.84 12.81
C ALA A 59 5.19 21.51 12.74
N TYR A 60 5.51 20.22 12.84
CA TYR A 60 6.89 19.75 13.00
C TYR A 60 7.74 20.22 11.81
N LYS A 61 8.91 20.79 12.11
CA LYS A 61 9.84 21.26 11.08
C LYS A 61 10.63 20.09 10.52
N THR A 62 10.37 19.75 9.26
CA THR A 62 11.15 18.78 8.48
C THR A 62 12.28 19.51 7.73
N GLN A 63 13.15 18.73 7.09
CA GLN A 63 14.22 19.31 6.26
C GLN A 63 13.70 20.03 5.00
N PHE A 64 12.43 19.79 4.64
CA PHE A 64 11.80 20.30 3.44
C PHE A 64 10.72 21.36 3.71
N GLY A 65 10.32 21.58 4.97
CA GLY A 65 9.28 22.54 5.33
C GLY A 65 8.66 22.29 6.70
N HIS A 66 7.48 22.84 6.94
CA HIS A 66 6.64 22.49 8.08
C HIS A 66 5.56 21.50 7.64
N ALA A 67 5.32 20.47 8.46
CA ALA A 67 4.20 19.56 8.23
C ALA A 67 2.87 20.32 8.39
N SER A 68 2.08 20.35 7.33
CA SER A 68 0.83 21.09 7.22
C SER A 68 -0.03 20.54 6.08
N PHE A 69 -1.35 20.55 6.25
CA PHE A 69 -2.29 20.23 5.17
C PHE A 69 -2.20 21.21 3.98
N THR A 70 -1.57 22.37 4.16
CA THR A 70 -1.31 23.31 3.06
C THR A 70 -0.41 22.70 1.99
N ASN A 71 0.54 21.82 2.36
CA ASN A 71 1.46 21.17 1.42
C ASN A 71 0.75 20.39 0.30
N LEU A 72 -0.50 19.96 0.52
CA LEU A 72 -1.31 19.26 -0.50
C LEU A 72 -1.60 20.12 -1.74
N TYR A 73 -1.75 21.43 -1.56
CA TYR A 73 -2.17 22.33 -2.64
C TYR A 73 -1.24 23.54 -2.82
N GLU A 74 -0.30 23.76 -1.91
CA GLU A 74 0.67 24.85 -1.97
C GLU A 74 1.55 24.80 -3.22
N HIS A 75 1.87 23.60 -3.70
CA HIS A 75 2.62 23.38 -4.95
C HIS A 75 1.71 23.33 -6.20
N GLY A 76 0.42 23.64 -6.05
CA GLY A 76 -0.61 23.52 -7.09
C GLY A 76 -1.16 22.09 -7.24
N VAL A 77 -2.27 21.95 -7.98
CA VAL A 77 -2.93 20.64 -8.25
C VAL A 77 -2.14 19.79 -9.26
N PHE A 78 -1.22 20.41 -10.01
CA PHE A 78 -0.37 19.76 -11.02
C PHE A 78 1.10 20.19 -10.90
N PRO A 79 1.80 19.88 -9.78
CA PRO A 79 3.17 20.34 -9.56
C PRO A 79 4.16 19.78 -10.59
N LYS A 80 3.84 18.62 -11.18
CA LYS A 80 4.61 17.96 -12.26
C LYS A 80 3.96 18.11 -13.65
N GLY A 81 3.02 19.05 -13.81
CA GLY A 81 2.26 19.27 -15.05
C GLY A 81 1.33 18.10 -15.44
N ALA A 82 0.74 18.20 -16.63
CA ALA A 82 -0.21 17.19 -17.14
C ALA A 82 0.44 15.81 -17.34
N SER A 83 1.71 15.75 -17.75
CA SER A 83 2.44 14.48 -17.91
C SER A 83 2.59 13.74 -16.57
N GLY A 84 2.90 14.44 -15.49
CA GLY A 84 2.97 13.86 -14.14
C GLY A 84 1.63 13.30 -13.66
N PHE A 85 0.53 13.98 -13.99
CA PHE A 85 -0.80 13.46 -13.72
C PHE A 85 -1.10 12.16 -14.47
N PHE A 86 -0.77 12.10 -15.77
CA PHE A 86 -0.94 10.86 -16.53
C PHE A 86 -0.06 9.71 -16.02
N MET A 87 1.18 9.99 -15.63
CA MET A 87 2.07 9.00 -15.01
C MET A 87 1.56 8.51 -13.65
N SER A 88 0.84 9.35 -12.89
CA SER A 88 0.27 8.96 -11.59
C SER A 88 -0.83 7.89 -11.73
N PHE A 89 -1.59 7.88 -12.85
CA PHE A 89 -2.57 6.81 -13.09
C PHE A 89 -1.90 5.45 -13.18
N GLN A 90 -0.77 5.35 -13.87
CA GLN A 90 -0.03 4.09 -13.95
C GLN A 90 0.36 3.61 -12.56
N MET A 91 0.95 4.46 -11.72
CA MET A 91 1.29 4.11 -10.33
C MET A 91 0.05 3.70 -9.51
N ALA A 92 -1.06 4.43 -9.65
CA ALA A 92 -2.30 4.11 -8.95
C ALA A 92 -2.86 2.75 -9.39
N LEU A 93 -2.91 2.46 -10.69
CA LEU A 93 -3.38 1.17 -11.22
C LEU A 93 -2.51 0.01 -10.73
N PHE A 94 -1.19 0.14 -10.76
CA PHE A 94 -0.27 -0.88 -10.25
C PHE A 94 -0.45 -1.13 -8.74
N SER A 95 -0.84 -0.11 -7.98
CA SER A 95 -1.09 -0.25 -6.54
C SER A 95 -2.33 -1.10 -6.20
N PHE A 96 -3.22 -1.34 -7.18
CA PHE A 96 -4.43 -2.15 -7.01
C PHE A 96 -4.36 -3.51 -7.72
N VAL A 97 -3.18 -3.90 -8.22
CA VAL A 97 -2.94 -5.28 -8.69
C VAL A 97 -3.15 -6.25 -7.52
N GLY A 98 -3.86 -7.35 -7.78
CA GLY A 98 -4.26 -8.32 -6.75
C GLY A 98 -5.72 -8.18 -6.27
N ILE A 99 -6.44 -7.11 -6.64
CA ILE A 99 -7.91 -7.05 -6.43
C ILE A 99 -8.64 -8.16 -7.20
N GLU A 100 -8.03 -8.66 -8.27
CA GLU A 100 -8.46 -9.80 -9.07
C GLU A 100 -8.55 -11.10 -8.28
N MET A 101 -7.80 -11.23 -7.18
CA MET A 101 -7.87 -12.40 -6.29
C MET A 101 -9.27 -12.59 -5.69
N ILE A 102 -10.04 -11.50 -5.51
CA ILE A 102 -11.45 -11.59 -5.06
C ILE A 102 -12.29 -12.41 -6.04
N GLY A 103 -12.00 -12.31 -7.35
CA GLY A 103 -12.67 -13.07 -8.40
C GLY A 103 -12.30 -14.56 -8.37
N VAL A 104 -11.03 -14.88 -8.12
CA VAL A 104 -10.56 -16.28 -8.01
C VAL A 104 -11.15 -16.94 -6.77
N THR A 105 -11.09 -16.28 -5.61
CA THR A 105 -11.68 -16.79 -4.36
C THR A 105 -13.21 -16.86 -4.40
N ALA A 106 -13.87 -16.17 -5.34
CA ALA A 106 -15.31 -16.31 -5.55
C ALA A 106 -15.73 -17.73 -5.93
N GLY A 107 -14.90 -18.45 -6.69
CA GLY A 107 -15.14 -19.84 -7.07
C GLY A 107 -15.00 -20.83 -5.90
N GLU A 108 -14.21 -20.48 -4.88
CA GLU A 108 -13.92 -21.32 -3.72
C GLU A 108 -14.79 -21.01 -2.49
N THR A 109 -15.60 -19.95 -2.57
CA THR A 109 -16.40 -19.47 -1.45
C THR A 109 -17.69 -20.28 -1.31
N LYS A 110 -17.99 -20.78 -0.09
CA LYS A 110 -19.20 -21.58 0.20
C LYS A 110 -20.54 -20.88 -0.13
N ASN A 111 -20.59 -19.54 -0.05
CA ASN A 111 -21.78 -18.73 -0.31
C ASN A 111 -21.43 -17.47 -1.14
N PRO A 112 -21.20 -17.61 -2.45
CA PRO A 112 -20.69 -16.51 -3.28
C PRO A 112 -21.70 -15.36 -3.38
N VAL A 113 -23.00 -15.66 -3.46
CA VAL A 113 -24.09 -14.67 -3.60
C VAL A 113 -24.14 -13.64 -2.47
N LYS A 114 -23.73 -14.01 -1.25
CA LYS A 114 -23.69 -13.10 -0.09
C LYS A 114 -22.30 -12.56 0.21
N THR A 115 -21.27 -13.39 0.01
CA THR A 115 -19.90 -13.06 0.44
C THR A 115 -19.21 -12.12 -0.55
N ILE A 116 -19.44 -12.32 -1.86
CA ILE A 116 -18.78 -11.54 -2.91
C ILE A 116 -19.27 -10.09 -2.94
N PRO A 117 -20.59 -9.80 -2.89
CA PRO A 117 -21.04 -8.41 -2.81
C PRO A 117 -20.53 -7.70 -1.55
N LYS A 118 -20.47 -8.40 -0.40
CA LYS A 118 -19.92 -7.83 0.84
C LYS A 118 -18.43 -7.51 0.72
N ALA A 119 -17.65 -8.43 0.14
CA ALA A 119 -16.23 -8.22 -0.08
C ALA A 119 -16.00 -7.02 -1.00
N ILE A 120 -16.68 -6.97 -2.15
CA ILE A 120 -16.60 -5.87 -3.12
C ILE A 120 -16.98 -4.53 -2.47
N ASN A 121 -18.10 -4.47 -1.75
CA ASN A 121 -18.55 -3.22 -1.11
C ASN A 121 -17.58 -2.75 0.01
N SER A 122 -16.77 -3.65 0.56
CA SER A 122 -15.76 -3.30 1.58
C SER A 122 -14.44 -2.79 0.98
N VAL A 123 -14.21 -3.00 -0.31
CA VAL A 123 -12.94 -2.57 -0.95
C VAL A 123 -12.80 -1.05 -1.02
N PRO A 124 -13.80 -0.26 -1.48
CA PRO A 124 -13.66 1.19 -1.61
C PRO A 124 -13.29 1.88 -0.30
N ILE A 125 -13.92 1.49 0.82
CA ILE A 125 -13.64 2.11 2.13
C ILE A 125 -12.21 1.82 2.60
N ARG A 126 -11.70 0.60 2.36
CA ARG A 126 -10.32 0.26 2.69
C ARG A 126 -9.34 1.06 1.84
N ILE A 127 -9.63 1.26 0.55
CA ILE A 127 -8.79 2.08 -0.33
C ILE A 127 -8.78 3.54 0.15
N LEU A 128 -9.93 4.11 0.49
CA LEU A 128 -10.01 5.48 1.00
C LEU A 128 -9.20 5.66 2.30
N ILE A 129 -9.36 4.74 3.26
CA ILE A 129 -8.65 4.83 4.54
C ILE A 129 -7.14 4.58 4.39
N PHE A 130 -6.74 3.48 3.75
CA PHE A 130 -5.36 3.04 3.78
C PHE A 130 -4.50 3.67 2.70
N TYR A 131 -5.06 3.90 1.51
CA TYR A 131 -4.30 4.43 0.38
C TYR A 131 -4.43 5.95 0.32
N VAL A 132 -5.66 6.46 0.18
CA VAL A 132 -5.89 7.92 0.06
C VAL A 132 -5.53 8.63 1.37
N GLY A 133 -5.93 8.08 2.51
CA GLY A 133 -5.58 8.61 3.83
C GLY A 133 -4.07 8.65 4.07
N ALA A 134 -3.35 7.57 3.78
CA ALA A 134 -1.89 7.56 3.93
C ALA A 134 -1.21 8.54 2.98
N LEU A 135 -1.60 8.60 1.71
CA LEU A 135 -1.04 9.56 0.76
C LEU A 135 -1.30 11.01 1.18
N ALA A 136 -2.51 11.32 1.64
CA ALA A 136 -2.83 12.66 2.13
C ALA A 136 -1.93 13.04 3.31
N VAL A 137 -1.69 12.12 4.25
CA VAL A 137 -0.80 12.36 5.38
C VAL A 137 0.66 12.52 4.93
N ILE A 138 1.16 11.63 4.06
CA ILE A 138 2.54 11.70 3.54
C ILE A 138 2.78 13.01 2.78
N MET A 139 1.84 13.42 1.94
CA MET A 139 1.96 14.66 1.16
C MET A 139 1.80 15.93 2.02
N SER A 140 1.30 15.80 3.25
CA SER A 140 1.19 16.91 4.20
C SER A 140 2.48 17.19 4.96
N ILE A 141 3.47 16.29 4.96
CA ILE A 141 4.67 16.33 5.82
C ILE A 141 5.91 16.69 5.00
#